data_AF-A0A835GY21-F1
#
_entry.id   AF-A0A835GY21-F1
#
_cell.length_a   1.000
_cell.length_b   1.000
_cell.length_c   1.000
_cell.angle_alpha   90.00
_cell.angle_beta   90.00
_cell.angle_gamma   90.00
#
_symmetry.space_group_name_H-M   'P 1'
#
loop_
_entity.id
_entity.type
_entity.pdbx_description
1 polymer ?
#
loop_
_entity_poly.entity_id
_entity_poly.type
_entity_poly.pdbx_seq_one_letter_code
_entity_poly.pdbx_strand_id
1 'polypeptide(L)'
;FISLFINDSKDVLNQDKSEMGGLEVEKHVKYILALEKKDDIESVLMEHLKMSGAYWGLATLDLLGKLGTVDRDEVVSWVLQCQHESGGFAGNVGHDPHLFYTLSAVQILALLGKLDVLDYENVSDCILKLIIF
;
A
#
# COMPACT_ATOMS: atom_id res chain seq x y z
N PHE A 1 19.43 -6.33 23.20
CA PHE A 1 19.25 -5.93 21.79
C PHE A 1 17.88 -5.29 21.54
N ILE A 2 16.76 -5.97 21.80
CA ILE A 2 15.41 -5.37 21.69
C ILE A 2 15.18 -4.21 22.71
N SER A 3 15.75 -4.32 23.91
CA SER A 3 15.65 -3.31 24.96
C SER A 3 16.37 -1.98 24.68
N LEU A 4 17.30 -1.94 23.73
CA LEU A 4 17.96 -0.70 23.29
C LEU A 4 17.06 0.13 22.36
N PHE A 5 16.29 -0.53 21.47
CA PHE A 5 15.31 0.14 20.60
C PHE A 5 14.13 0.74 21.37
N ILE A 6 13.69 0.08 22.45
CA ILE A 6 12.58 0.57 23.29
C ILE A 6 13.01 1.79 24.13
N ASN A 7 14.28 1.86 24.58
CA ASN A 7 14.76 3.00 25.37
C ASN A 7 15.00 4.24 24.49
N ASP A 8 15.59 4.10 23.30
CA ASP A 8 15.71 5.20 22.34
C ASP A 8 14.34 5.80 21.97
N SER A 9 13.31 4.96 21.85
CA SER A 9 11.95 5.40 21.56
C SER A 9 11.30 6.19 22.72
N LYS A 10 11.74 5.99 23.97
CA LYS A 10 11.18 6.73 25.13
C LYS A 10 11.78 8.12 25.28
N ASP A 11 13.02 8.30 24.86
CA ASP A 11 13.70 9.60 24.94
C ASP A 11 13.18 10.57 23.87
N VAL A 12 12.80 10.07 22.69
CA VAL A 12 12.14 10.87 21.63
C VAL A 12 10.73 11.31 22.02
N LEU A 13 9.98 10.49 22.76
CA LEU A 13 8.60 10.80 23.17
C LEU A 13 8.48 11.80 24.33
N ASN A 14 9.59 12.15 24.99
CA ASN A 14 9.58 13.03 26.16
C ASN A 14 9.89 14.50 25.85
N GLN A 15 10.25 14.84 24.61
CA GLN A 15 10.60 16.22 24.23
C GLN A 15 9.48 17.04 23.58
N ASP A 16 8.31 16.45 23.31
CA ASP A 16 7.16 17.17 22.78
C ASP A 16 5.91 16.95 23.63
N LYS A 17 5.90 17.61 24.80
CA LYS A 17 4.66 18.01 25.48
C LYS A 17 4.32 19.47 25.16
N SER A 18 4.65 19.93 23.95
CA SER A 18 3.90 21.03 23.35
C SER A 18 2.48 20.52 23.06
N GLU A 19 1.48 21.38 23.16
CA GLU A 19 0.06 21.04 23.01
C GLU A 19 -0.14 20.04 21.85
N MET A 20 -0.63 18.82 22.14
CA MET A 20 -0.98 17.88 21.06
C MET A 20 -2.09 18.51 20.23
N GLY A 21 -1.70 19.22 19.16
CA GLY A 21 -2.61 19.73 18.16
C GLY A 21 -3.47 18.58 17.65
N GLY A 22 -4.76 18.85 17.46
CA GLY A 22 -5.69 17.86 16.93
C GLY A 22 -5.22 17.28 15.59
N LEU A 23 -5.68 16.07 15.26
CA LEU A 23 -5.35 15.43 13.98
C LEU A 23 -5.88 16.29 12.81
N GLU A 24 -4.98 16.85 12.01
CA GLU A 24 -5.30 17.71 10.87
C GLU A 24 -5.65 16.87 9.63
N VAL A 25 -6.76 16.13 9.71
CA VAL A 25 -7.22 15.16 8.70
C VAL A 25 -7.17 15.73 7.27
N GLU A 26 -7.70 16.94 7.07
CA GLU A 26 -7.82 17.54 5.73
C GLU A 26 -6.45 17.86 5.10
N LYS A 27 -5.42 18.18 5.91
CA LYS A 27 -4.05 18.38 5.41
C LYS A 27 -3.45 17.06 4.94
N HIS A 28 -3.66 15.97 5.68
CA HIS A 28 -3.18 14.64 5.31
C HIS A 28 -3.85 14.13 4.03
N VAL A 29 -5.18 14.27 3.91
CA VAL A 29 -5.92 13.88 2.70
C VAL A 29 -5.40 14.66 1.49
N LYS A 30 -5.26 15.98 1.60
CA LYS A 30 -4.74 16.82 0.51
C LYS A 30 -3.32 16.43 0.10
N TYR A 31 -2.47 16.07 1.05
CA TYR A 31 -1.11 15.60 0.77
C TYR A 31 -1.13 14.29 -0.03
N ILE A 32 -1.91 13.30 0.40
CA ILE A 32 -2.01 11.99 -0.28
C ILE A 32 -2.51 12.16 -1.71
N LEU A 33 -3.57 12.95 -1.91
CA LEU A 33 -4.11 13.23 -3.25
C LEU A 33 -3.14 14.04 -4.14
N ALA A 34 -2.25 14.83 -3.53
CA ALA A 34 -1.23 15.57 -4.28
C ALA A 34 -0.06 14.68 -4.71
N LEU A 35 0.21 13.57 -3.98
CA LEU A 35 1.25 12.61 -4.37
C LEU A 35 0.90 11.86 -5.65
N GLU A 36 -0.38 11.62 -5.91
CA GLU A 36 -0.86 10.97 -7.14
C GLU A 36 -0.58 11.81 -8.41
N LYS A 37 -0.55 13.14 -8.29
CA LYS A 37 -0.47 14.07 -9.43
C LYS A 37 0.94 14.55 -9.78
N LYS A 38 1.96 14.12 -9.04
CA LYS A 38 3.34 14.59 -9.28
C LYS A 38 4.02 13.70 -10.33
N ASP A 39 4.06 14.19 -11.56
CA ASP A 39 4.92 13.69 -12.64
C ASP A 39 6.40 14.11 -12.41
N ASP A 40 6.99 13.68 -11.30
CA ASP A 40 8.41 13.92 -10.98
C ASP A 40 9.26 12.67 -11.26
N ILE A 41 10.59 12.82 -11.34
CA ILE A 41 11.57 11.74 -11.46
C ILE A 41 11.37 10.69 -10.35
N GLU A 42 10.88 11.11 -9.17
CA GLU A 42 10.46 10.20 -8.09
C GLU A 42 9.32 9.27 -8.49
N SER A 43 8.36 9.69 -9.33
CA SER A 43 7.26 8.83 -9.79
C SER A 43 7.77 7.68 -10.66
N VAL A 44 8.75 7.97 -11.53
CA VAL A 44 9.45 6.98 -12.38
C VAL A 44 10.31 6.05 -11.53
N LEU A 45 11.06 6.60 -10.56
CA LEU A 45 11.89 5.81 -9.65
C LEU A 45 11.04 4.89 -8.75
N MET A 46 9.84 5.32 -8.37
CA MET A 46 8.94 4.57 -7.51
C MET A 46 7.95 3.68 -8.29
N GLU A 47 8.07 3.56 -9.62
CA GLU A 47 7.18 2.70 -10.42
C GLU A 47 7.17 1.26 -9.88
N HIS A 48 8.34 0.70 -9.56
CA HIS A 48 8.44 -0.63 -8.98
C HIS A 48 7.81 -0.74 -7.58
N LEU A 49 7.60 0.36 -6.85
CA LEU A 49 6.96 0.40 -5.52
C LEU A 49 5.52 0.89 -5.56
N LYS A 50 4.96 1.14 -6.76
CA LYS A 50 3.67 1.80 -6.94
C LYS A 50 2.53 1.04 -6.28
N MET A 51 2.54 -0.30 -6.34
CA MET A 51 1.59 -1.17 -5.63
C MET A 51 1.59 -0.94 -4.12
N SER A 52 2.76 -0.91 -3.49
CA SER A 52 2.86 -0.69 -2.05
C SER A 52 2.54 0.75 -1.65
N GLY A 53 2.93 1.73 -2.48
CA GLY A 53 2.55 3.13 -2.28
C GLY A 53 1.04 3.35 -2.35
N ALA A 54 0.36 2.72 -3.32
CA ALA A 54 -1.09 2.73 -3.43
C ALA A 54 -1.76 2.12 -2.18
N TYR A 55 -1.25 0.99 -1.68
CA TYR A 55 -1.74 0.40 -0.44
C TYR A 55 -1.64 1.37 0.75
N TRP A 56 -0.48 2.00 0.97
CA TRP A 56 -0.31 2.93 2.09
C TRP A 56 -1.20 4.17 1.97
N GLY A 57 -1.36 4.71 0.75
CA GLY A 57 -2.27 5.82 0.49
C GLY A 57 -3.72 5.46 0.79
N LEU A 58 -4.19 4.33 0.27
CA LEU A 58 -5.56 3.84 0.46
C LEU A 58 -5.85 3.47 1.91
N ALA A 59 -4.94 2.76 2.58
CA ALA A 59 -5.07 2.42 4.00
C ALA A 59 -5.15 3.68 4.87
N THR A 60 -4.36 4.71 4.55
CA THR A 60 -4.44 5.99 5.26
C THR A 60 -5.78 6.68 5.03
N LEU A 61 -6.28 6.69 3.78
CA LEU A 61 -7.60 7.25 3.48
C LEU A 61 -8.73 6.49 4.18
N ASP A 62 -8.64 5.17 4.28
CA ASP A 62 -9.59 4.34 5.03
C ASP A 62 -9.58 4.66 6.52
N LEU A 63 -8.39 4.75 7.14
CA LEU A 63 -8.23 5.18 8.53
C LEU A 63 -8.79 6.58 8.80
N LEU A 64 -8.74 7.47 7.81
CA LEU A 64 -9.29 8.83 7.89
C LEU A 64 -10.79 8.90 7.51
N GLY A 65 -11.42 7.78 7.15
CA GLY A 65 -12.82 7.72 6.71
C GLY A 65 -13.10 8.40 5.37
N LYS A 66 -12.06 8.57 4.54
CA LYS A 66 -12.10 9.27 3.25
C LYS A 66 -11.86 8.35 2.06
N LEU A 67 -11.88 7.04 2.24
CA LEU A 67 -11.68 6.07 1.14
C LEU A 67 -12.64 6.29 -0.04
N GLY A 68 -13.83 6.87 0.20
CA GLY A 68 -14.80 7.22 -0.85
C GLY A 68 -14.37 8.35 -1.79
N THR A 69 -13.23 9.02 -1.57
CA THR A 69 -12.70 10.01 -2.52
C THR A 69 -11.96 9.39 -3.70
N VAL A 70 -11.66 8.09 -3.64
CA VAL A 70 -10.92 7.37 -4.68
C VAL A 70 -11.88 6.56 -5.53
N ASP A 71 -11.64 6.52 -6.85
CA ASP A 71 -12.36 5.62 -7.74
C ASP A 71 -11.91 4.18 -7.51
N ARG A 72 -12.81 3.38 -6.93
CA ARG A 72 -12.52 2.01 -6.56
C ARG A 72 -12.32 1.12 -7.79
N ASP A 73 -13.10 1.34 -8.84
CA ASP A 73 -13.08 0.49 -10.03
C ASP A 73 -11.83 0.77 -10.86
N GLU A 74 -11.36 2.03 -10.90
CA GLU A 74 -10.07 2.39 -11.49
C GLU A 74 -8.91 1.69 -10.78
N VAL A 75 -8.85 1.75 -9.45
CA VAL A 75 -7.80 1.10 -8.67
C VAL A 75 -7.82 -0.41 -8.85
N VAL A 76 -8.99 -1.05 -8.77
CA VAL A 76 -9.13 -2.50 -8.97
C VAL A 76 -8.66 -2.90 -10.37
N SER A 77 -9.06 -2.16 -11.40
CA SER A 77 -8.63 -2.41 -12.78
C SER A 77 -7.11 -2.36 -12.92
N TRP A 78 -6.47 -1.35 -12.33
CA TRP A 78 -5.01 -1.23 -12.36
C TRP A 78 -4.32 -2.36 -11.58
N VAL A 79 -4.81 -2.73 -10.40
CA VAL A 79 -4.26 -3.85 -9.61
C VAL A 79 -4.31 -5.14 -10.42
N LEU A 80 -5.43 -5.43 -11.09
CA LEU A 80 -5.58 -6.62 -11.93
C LEU A 80 -4.65 -6.62 -13.15
N GLN A 81 -4.36 -5.46 -13.74
CA GLN A 81 -3.36 -5.34 -14.81
C GLN A 81 -1.93 -5.66 -14.35
N CYS A 82 -1.66 -5.59 -13.05
CA CYS A 82 -0.37 -5.97 -12.47
C CYS A 82 -0.26 -7.47 -12.15
N GLN A 83 -1.33 -8.26 -12.34
CA GLN A 83 -1.31 -9.70 -12.11
C GLN A 83 -0.61 -10.43 -13.25
N HIS A 84 0.28 -11.34 -12.90
CA HIS A 84 1.03 -12.17 -13.84
C HIS A 84 0.38 -13.56 -14.01
N GLU A 85 0.66 -14.24 -15.12
CA GLU A 85 0.17 -15.61 -15.39
C GLU A 85 0.58 -16.61 -14.30
N SER A 86 1.65 -16.32 -13.57
CA SER A 86 2.13 -17.13 -12.44
C SER A 86 1.29 -16.98 -11.16
N GLY A 87 0.30 -16.09 -11.16
CA GLY A 87 -0.59 -15.78 -10.03
C GLY A 87 -0.07 -14.67 -9.11
N GLY A 88 1.20 -14.28 -9.22
CA GLY A 88 1.77 -13.19 -8.44
C GLY A 88 1.48 -11.80 -9.03
N PHE A 89 1.57 -10.76 -8.21
CA PHE A 89 1.43 -9.38 -8.66
C PHE A 89 2.80 -8.68 -8.72
N ALA A 90 2.92 -7.78 -9.68
CA ALA A 90 4.07 -6.91 -9.85
C ALA A 90 3.87 -5.56 -9.15
N GLY A 91 4.96 -4.82 -8.98
CA GLY A 91 4.94 -3.48 -8.40
C GLY A 91 4.24 -2.43 -9.26
N ASN A 92 4.20 -2.66 -10.57
CA ASN A 92 3.46 -1.92 -11.58
C ASN A 92 3.32 -2.78 -12.85
N VAL A 93 2.49 -2.34 -13.80
CA VAL A 93 2.27 -3.02 -15.08
C VAL A 93 3.61 -3.18 -15.83
N GLY A 94 3.92 -4.39 -16.28
CA GLY A 94 5.13 -4.70 -17.03
C GLY A 94 6.37 -5.01 -16.18
N HIS A 95 6.26 -5.03 -14.85
CA HIS A 95 7.33 -5.45 -13.95
C HIS A 95 7.20 -6.91 -13.54
N ASP A 96 8.28 -7.47 -12.96
CA ASP A 96 8.28 -8.85 -12.47
C ASP A 96 7.39 -9.02 -11.23
N PRO A 97 6.67 -10.15 -11.11
CA PRO A 97 5.86 -10.44 -9.93
C PRO A 97 6.74 -10.72 -8.71
N HIS A 98 6.31 -10.23 -7.55
CA HIS A 98 7.01 -10.46 -6.29
C HIS A 98 6.03 -10.60 -5.14
N LEU A 99 6.33 -11.49 -4.18
CA LEU A 99 5.43 -11.79 -3.06
C LEU A 99 5.01 -10.54 -2.27
N PHE A 100 5.94 -9.59 -2.12
CA PHE A 100 5.67 -8.30 -1.46
C PHE A 100 4.57 -7.48 -2.14
N TYR A 101 4.52 -7.48 -3.47
CA TYR A 101 3.48 -6.79 -4.23
C TYR A 101 2.20 -7.61 -4.32
N THR A 102 2.28 -8.93 -4.36
CA THR A 102 1.12 -9.82 -4.18
C THR A 102 0.39 -9.54 -2.87
N LEU A 103 1.13 -9.41 -1.76
CA LEU A 103 0.55 -9.03 -0.47
C LEU A 103 -0.14 -7.66 -0.54
N SER A 104 0.55 -6.66 -1.10
CA SER A 104 0.03 -5.28 -1.22
C SER A 104 -1.25 -5.25 -2.07
N ALA A 105 -1.30 -5.99 -3.19
CA ALA A 105 -2.45 -6.10 -4.06
C ALA A 105 -3.67 -6.73 -3.35
N VAL A 106 -3.47 -7.83 -2.63
CA VAL A 106 -4.53 -8.48 -1.86
C VAL A 106 -5.06 -7.54 -0.76
N GLN A 107 -4.18 -6.80 -0.08
CA GLN A 107 -4.58 -5.81 0.92
C GLN A 107 -5.42 -4.67 0.32
N ILE A 108 -5.05 -4.17 -0.86
CA ILE A 108 -5.84 -3.15 -1.59
C ILE A 108 -7.23 -3.70 -1.92
N LEU A 109 -7.31 -4.90 -2.50
CA LEU A 109 -8.59 -5.52 -2.83
C LEU A 109 -9.45 -5.78 -1.59
N ALA A 110 -8.83 -6.15 -0.46
CA ALA A 110 -9.52 -6.29 0.82
C ALA A 110 -10.09 -4.94 1.33
N LEU A 111 -9.30 -3.86 1.28
CA LEU A 111 -9.75 -2.51 1.66
C LEU A 111 -10.92 -2.03 0.80
N LEU A 112 -10.90 -2.34 -0.49
CA LEU A 112 -11.95 -1.95 -1.42
C LEU A 112 -13.18 -2.88 -1.40
N GLY A 113 -13.11 -3.99 -0.65
CA GLY A 113 -14.18 -4.99 -0.59
C GLY A 113 -14.36 -5.77 -1.89
N LYS A 114 -13.27 -5.98 -2.63
CA LYS A 114 -13.24 -6.55 -3.99
C LYS A 114 -12.35 -7.81 -4.06
N LEU A 115 -12.36 -8.62 -3.00
CA LEU A 115 -11.61 -9.88 -2.99
C LEU A 115 -12.21 -10.94 -3.93
N ASP A 116 -13.49 -10.81 -4.27
CA ASP A 116 -14.22 -11.71 -5.17
C ASP A 116 -13.68 -11.74 -6.60
N VAL A 117 -12.96 -10.68 -7.02
CA VAL A 117 -12.33 -10.60 -8.34
C VAL A 117 -10.99 -11.35 -8.41
N LEU A 118 -10.45 -11.77 -7.26
CA LEU A 118 -9.16 -12.44 -7.17
C LEU A 118 -9.31 -13.92 -7.57
N ASP A 119 -8.42 -14.39 -8.43
CA ASP A 119 -8.24 -15.82 -8.64
C ASP A 119 -7.48 -16.43 -7.45
N TYR A 120 -8.25 -16.92 -6.48
CA TYR A 120 -7.74 -17.51 -5.23
C TYR A 120 -6.79 -18.68 -5.48
N GLU A 121 -7.08 -19.52 -6.47
CA GLU A 121 -6.28 -20.71 -6.76
C GLU A 121 -4.90 -20.30 -7.30
N ASN A 122 -4.88 -19.36 -8.25
CA ASN A 122 -3.63 -18.92 -8.87
C ASN A 122 -2.74 -18.16 -7.86
N VAL A 123 -3.32 -17.34 -6.98
CA VAL A 123 -2.56 -16.65 -5.92
C VAL A 123 -2.05 -17.64 -4.87
N SER A 124 -2.87 -18.62 -4.46
CA SER A 124 -2.47 -19.67 -3.53
C SER A 124 -1.30 -20.49 -4.08
N ASP A 125 -1.38 -20.90 -5.35
CA ASP A 125 -0.33 -21.63 -6.05
C ASP A 125 0.97 -20.83 -6.12
N CYS A 126 0.89 -19.52 -6.39
CA CYS A 126 2.06 -18.64 -6.39
C CYS A 126 2.75 -18.61 -5.02
N ILE A 127 1.98 -18.51 -3.94
CA ILE A 127 2.50 -18.48 -2.57
C ILE A 127 3.10 -19.83 -2.19
N LEU A 128 2.42 -20.94 -2.51
CA LEU A 128 2.89 -22.30 -2.20
C LEU A 128 4.20 -22.63 -2.91
N LYS A 129 4.37 -22.20 -4.17
CA LYS A 129 5.62 -22.38 -4.93
C LYS A 129 6.82 -21.66 -4.29
N LEU A 130 6.60 -20.63 -3.49
CA LEU A 130 7.66 -19.86 -2.83
C LEU A 130 7.99 -20.37 -1.41
N ILE A 131 7.07 -21.11 -0.77
CA ILE A 131 7.25 -21.64 0.59
C ILE A 131 7.87 -23.04 0.60
N ILE A 132 7.67 -23.84 -0.46
CA ILE A 132 8.13 -25.24 -0.52
C ILE A 132 9.50 -25.33 -1.23
N PHE A 133 10.51 -24.68 -0.66
CA PHE A 133 11.93 -24.91 -0.98
C PHE A 133 12.68 -25.49 0.22
#